data_AF-A0A2H0CAH2-F1
#
_entry.id   AF-A0A2H0CAH2-F1
#
_cell.length_a   1.000
_cell.length_b   1.000
_cell.length_c   1.000
_cell.angle_alpha   90.00
_cell.angle_beta   90.00
_cell.angle_gamma   90.00
#
_symmetry.space_group_name_H-M   'P 1'
#
loop_
_entity.id
_entity.type
_entity.pdbx_description
1 polymer ?
#
loop_
_entity_poly.entity_id
_entity_poly.type
_entity_poly.pdbx_seq_one_letter_code
_entity_poly.pdbx_strand_id
1 'polypeptide(L)' 'MQVHDELVLECPKSDADRVSKFVQEEMESVAKLKVPIVVEAHVGDNWEQAH' A
#
# COMPACT_ATOMS: atom_id res chain seq x y z
N MET A 1 1.90 -2.79 -9.85
CA MET A 1 3.32 -2.96 -10.22
C MET A 1 4.13 -3.07 -8.94
N GLN A 2 5.22 -3.83 -8.91
CA GLN A 2 6.10 -3.95 -7.74
C GLN A 2 7.47 -3.38 -8.09
N VAL A 3 8.00 -2.50 -7.24
CA VAL A 3 9.31 -1.85 -7.42
C VAL A 3 9.99 -1.80 -6.06
N HIS A 4 11.12 -2.50 -5.90
CA HIS A 4 11.87 -2.57 -4.64
C HIS A 4 11.04 -3.09 -3.44
N ASP A 5 10.59 -2.21 -2.57
CA ASP A 5 9.75 -2.44 -1.39
C ASP A 5 8.35 -1.81 -1.54
N GLU A 6 8.08 -1.18 -2.69
CA GLU A 6 6.83 -0.51 -3.01
C GLU A 6 5.89 -1.39 -3.86
N LEU A 7 4.59 -1.29 -3.57
CA LEU A 7 3.52 -1.87 -4.37
C LEU A 7 2.60 -0.76 -4.91
N VAL A 8 2.63 -0.55 -6.22
CA VAL A 8 1.76 0.40 -6.92
C VAL A 8 0.47 -0.29 -7.35
N LEU A 9 -0.67 0.27 -6.97
CA LEU A 9 -2.01 -0.25 -7.27
C LEU A 9 -2.85 0.82 -7.93
N GLU A 10 -3.71 0.40 -8.86
CA GLU A 10 -4.74 1.27 -9.45
C GLU A 10 -6.11 0.80 -8.96
N CYS A 11 -6.95 1.74 -8.53
CA CYS A 11 -8.31 1.46 -8.12
C CYS A 11 -9.23 2.67 -8.43
N PRO A 12 -10.56 2.46 -8.48
CA PRO A 12 -11.49 3.58 -8.56
C PRO A 12 -11.29 4.57 -7.39
N LYS A 13 -11.40 5.87 -7.66
CA LYS A 13 -11.21 6.92 -6.64
C LYS A 13 -12.14 6.75 -5.44
N SER A 14 -13.34 6.22 -5.65
CA SER A 14 -14.30 5.90 -4.58
C SER A 14 -13.85 4.79 -3.64
N ASP A 15 -12.91 3.94 -4.07
CA ASP A 15 -12.40 2.81 -3.31
C ASP A 15 -11.02 3.08 -2.66
N ALA A 16 -10.39 4.21 -2.96
CA ALA A 16 -9.00 4.49 -2.60
C ALA A 16 -8.72 4.30 -1.10
N ASP A 17 -9.54 4.90 -0.22
CA ASP A 17 -9.37 4.77 1.23
C ASP A 17 -9.53 3.32 1.71
N ARG A 18 -10.52 2.61 1.15
CA ARG A 18 -10.80 1.21 1.51
C ARG A 18 -9.68 0.28 1.07
N VAL A 19 -9.19 0.46 -0.16
CA VAL A 19 -8.11 -0.35 -0.74
C VAL A 19 -6.80 -0.05 -0.01
N SER A 20 -6.48 1.23 0.23
CA SER A 20 -5.29 1.66 0.97
C SER A 20 -5.21 0.98 2.33
N LYS A 21 -6.30 1.06 3.11
CA LYS A 21 -6.36 0.44 4.44
C LYS A 21 -6.25 -1.08 4.39
N PHE A 22 -6.98 -1.72 3.49
CA PHE A 22 -6.94 -3.17 3.32
C PHE A 22 -5.52 -3.67 2.98
N VAL A 23 -4.87 -3.03 2.01
CA VAL A 23 -3.53 -3.42 1.57
C VAL A 23 -2.50 -3.21 2.67
N GLN A 24 -2.58 -2.09 3.40
CA GLN A 24 -1.70 -1.82 4.54
C GLN A 24 -1.82 -2.92 5.60
N GLU A 25 -3.04 -3.27 6.02
CA GLU A 25 -3.30 -4.31 7.03
C GLU A 25 -2.78 -5.69 6.60
N GLU A 26 -3.02 -6.09 5.34
CA GLU A 26 -2.55 -7.36 4.81
C GLU A 26 -1.02 -7.41 4.70
N MET A 27 -0.39 -6.33 4.24
CA MET A 27 1.07 -6.26 4.08
C MET A 27 1.81 -6.25 5.42
N GLU A 28 1.30 -5.55 6.44
CA GLU A 28 1.91 -5.55 7.78
C GLU A 28 1.79 -6.91 8.49
N SER A 29 0.71 -7.65 8.22
CA SER A 29 0.40 -8.91 8.91
C SER A 29 0.86 -10.17 8.17
N VAL A 30 1.38 -10.03 6.95
CA VAL A 30 1.74 -11.15 6.05
C VAL A 30 2.74 -12.14 6.67
N ALA A 31 3.62 -11.67 7.56
CA ALA A 31 4.63 -12.50 8.19
C ALA A 31 4.89 -12.07 9.64
N LYS A 32 5.05 -13.06 10.53
CA LYS A 32 5.49 -12.84 11.91
C LYS A 32 7.01 -12.84 11.99
N LEU A 33 7.59 -11.66 11.92
CA LEU A 33 9.02 -11.44 12.01
C LEU A 33 9.40 -10.92 13.41
N LYS A 34 10.68 -11.06 13.78
CA LYS A 34 11.19 -10.50 15.06
C LYS A 34 11.15 -8.97 15.07
N VAL A 35 11.28 -8.36 13.89
CA VAL A 35 11.11 -6.93 13.65
C VAL A 35 9.82 -6.78 12.85
N PRO A 36 8.82 -5.99 13.30
CA PRO A 36 7.55 -5.86 12.61
C PRO A 36 7.73 -5.21 11.23
N ILE A 37 6.90 -5.64 10.28
CA ILE A 37 6.76 -4.96 8.99
C ILE A 37 5.89 -3.73 9.23
N VAL A 38 6.33 -2.57 8.73
CA VAL A 38 5.58 -1.31 8.77
C VAL A 38 5.30 -0.92 7.34
N VAL A 39 4.07 -0.52 7.04
CA VAL A 39 3.66 -0.17 5.67
C VAL A 39 3.03 1.21 5.69
N GLU A 40 3.42 2.04 4.73
CA GLU A 40 2.81 3.34 4.46
C GLU A 40 2.07 3.27 3.13
N ALA A 41 0.91 3.93 3.05
CA ALA A 41 0.09 3.94 1.86
C ALA A 41 -0.31 5.38 1.50
N HIS A 42 -0.03 5.76 0.26
CA HIS A 42 -0.32 7.07 -0.30
C HIS A 42 -1.17 6.92 -1.57
N VAL A 43 -2.01 7.92 -1.84
CA VAL A 43 -2.93 7.93 -2.98
C VAL A 43 -2.70 9.22 -3.76
N GLY A 44 -2.50 9.08 -5.07
CA GLY A 44 -2.31 10.20 -6.00
C GLY A 44 -2.96 9.92 -7.34
N ASP A 45 -3.19 10.96 -8.14
CA ASP A 45 -3.77 10.80 -9.49
C ASP A 45 -2.71 10.29 -10.50
N ASN A 46 -1.44 10.24 -10.09
CA ASN A 46 -0.33 9.60 -10.80
C ASN A 46 0.71 9.08 -9.80
N TRP A 47 1.71 8.35 -10.29
CA TRP A 47 2.73 7.73 -9.44
C TRP A 47 3.54 8.75 -8.64
N GLU A 48 3.96 9.88 -9.23
CA GLU A 48 4.73 10.91 -8.52
C GLU A 48 3.97 11.50 -7.32
N GLN A 49 2.64 11.58 -7.40
CA GLN A 49 1.79 12.04 -6.30
C GLN A 49 1.48 10.96 -5.25
N ALA A 50 1.61 9.69 -5.62
CA ALA A 50 1.32 8.54 -4.78
C ALA A 50 2.59 7.95 -4.14
N HIS A 51 3.76 8.47 -4.47
CA HIS A 51 5.03 8.18 -3.82
C HIS A 51 5.26 9.16 -2.67
#